data_AF-A0A835Y6G1-F1
#
_entry.id   AF-A0A835Y6G1-F1
#
_cell.length_a   1.000
_cell.length_b   1.000
_cell.length_c   1.000
_cell.angle_alpha   90.00
_cell.angle_beta   90.00
_cell.angle_gamma   90.00
#
_symmetry.space_group_name_H-M   'P 1'
#
loop_
_entity.id
_entity.type
_entity.pdbx_description
1 polymer ?
#
loop_
_entity_poly.entity_id
_entity_poly.type
_entity_poly.pdbx_seq_one_letter_code
_entity_poly.pdbx_strand_id
1 'polypeptide(L)'
;MVWRDRVACGGKLEMGPFLEWAKYVTTTTGTKKIVIIKDGKIGFPVEGQETIWNETCPGPCHGLLLAHMKGGHEDVLVPLLAGMQLQGWGLHSYPWEKKIDKAIFRGSGFCHAKRFSYTNGACSRTYLAARVANNPEWREHIDAGLLNPGRFKSLQFNGSFPVSVEDSAHFRFTLNLDGITASSRLSKLLALNSVVLKQASPHVEWYYRSLLPNVHYLPFWDHGRDDILCVLEQRKRHPDKILKKIAQNGQAFAYHYLRPAARRQYFIEALKEYRELFGSDMDDYITQHVRA
;
A
#
# COMPACT_ATOMS: atom_id res chain seq x y z
N MET A 1 -24.15 38.21 5.17
CA MET A 1 -22.89 38.07 4.41
C MET A 1 -22.22 36.79 4.89
N VAL A 2 -22.25 35.75 4.06
CA VAL A 2 -22.01 34.35 4.43
C VAL A 2 -20.51 34.05 4.33
N TRP A 3 -19.89 33.72 5.46
CA TRP A 3 -18.59 33.03 5.50
C TRP A 3 -18.89 31.55 5.76
N ARG A 4 -18.79 30.72 4.72
CA ARG A 4 -18.93 29.26 4.82
C ARG A 4 -17.56 28.63 5.06
N ASP A 5 -17.43 28.04 6.24
CA ASP A 5 -16.74 26.80 6.58
C ASP A 5 -15.43 26.50 5.84
N ARG A 6 -14.34 27.08 6.38
CA ARG A 6 -13.05 26.39 6.42
C ARG A 6 -13.21 25.20 7.37
N VAL A 7 -13.13 23.98 6.84
CA VAL A 7 -12.87 22.79 7.66
C VAL A 7 -11.51 23.02 8.31
N ALA A 8 -11.53 23.47 9.57
CA ALA A 8 -10.34 23.83 10.30
C ALA A 8 -9.44 22.59 10.42
N CYS A 9 -8.21 22.70 9.90
CA CYS A 9 -7.09 21.81 10.18
C CYS A 9 -6.67 21.93 11.67
N GLY A 10 -7.61 21.73 12.59
CA GLY A 10 -7.50 22.04 14.02
C GLY A 10 -6.93 20.93 14.88
N GLY A 11 -6.57 19.78 14.29
CA GLY A 11 -5.80 18.75 14.99
C GLY A 11 -4.31 19.04 14.89
N LYS A 12 -3.63 19.23 16.02
CA LYS A 12 -2.16 19.15 16.07
C LYS A 12 -1.76 17.74 15.61
N LEU A 13 -1.17 17.64 14.41
CA LEU A 13 -0.52 16.41 13.98
C LEU A 13 0.84 16.35 14.70
N GLU A 14 0.86 15.77 15.89
CA GLU A 14 2.09 15.63 16.68
C GLU A 14 3.03 14.64 15.99
N MET A 15 4.09 15.17 15.37
CA MET A 15 5.22 14.37 14.92
C MET A 15 6.08 14.08 16.16
N GLY A 16 6.06 12.84 16.64
CA GLY A 16 7.00 12.39 17.66
C GLY A 16 8.47 12.62 17.22
N PRO A 17 9.41 12.76 18.17
CA PRO A 17 10.79 13.15 17.88
C PRO A 17 11.48 12.20 16.87
N PHE A 18 12.09 12.82 15.85
CA PHE A 18 12.56 12.21 14.60
C PHE A 18 13.87 11.39 14.71
N LEU A 19 14.31 10.96 15.91
CA LEU A 19 15.72 10.52 16.08
C LEU A 19 16.02 9.33 17.02
N GLU A 20 15.08 8.43 17.35
CA GLU A 20 15.44 7.33 18.25
C GLU A 20 14.82 5.94 18.02
N TRP A 21 14.53 5.52 16.78
CA TRP A 21 13.86 4.21 16.61
C TRP A 21 14.40 3.37 15.46
N ALA A 22 15.60 2.82 15.68
CA ALA A 22 16.06 1.59 15.06
C ALA A 22 16.59 0.65 16.14
N LYS A 23 15.70 -0.10 16.79
CA LYS A 23 16.09 -1.30 17.54
C LYS A 23 15.53 -2.51 16.80
N TYR A 24 16.43 -3.26 16.16
CA TYR A 24 16.15 -4.61 15.70
C TYR A 24 15.83 -5.46 16.94
N VAL A 25 14.67 -6.11 16.99
CA VAL A 25 14.44 -7.18 17.97
C VAL A 25 15.18 -8.41 17.46
N THR A 26 16.37 -8.63 18.00
CA THR A 26 17.08 -9.91 17.89
C THR A 26 16.52 -10.81 18.98
N THR A 27 15.95 -11.96 18.61
CA THR A 27 15.68 -13.03 19.58
C THR A 27 16.99 -13.70 19.94
N THR A 28 17.05 -14.30 21.13
CA THR A 28 18.20 -14.99 21.73
C THR A 28 18.73 -16.17 20.91
N THR A 29 18.09 -16.54 19.80
CA THR A 29 18.46 -17.69 18.95
C THR A 29 18.91 -17.32 17.53
N GLY A 30 19.03 -16.02 17.19
CA GLY A 30 19.65 -15.58 15.93
C GLY A 30 18.91 -15.95 14.63
N THR A 31 17.71 -16.50 14.69
CA THR A 31 16.92 -16.91 13.51
C THR A 31 15.87 -15.85 13.17
N LYS A 32 15.93 -15.28 11.95
CA LYS A 32 14.89 -14.37 11.44
C LYS A 32 13.71 -15.19 10.92
N LYS A 33 12.64 -15.30 11.70
CA LYS A 33 11.36 -15.87 11.24
C LYS A 33 10.27 -14.80 11.16
N ILE A 34 9.41 -14.95 10.15
CA ILE A 34 8.19 -14.15 9.97
C ILE A 34 7.16 -14.71 10.96
N VAL A 35 6.72 -13.88 11.90
CA VAL A 35 5.73 -14.26 12.92
C VAL A 35 4.45 -13.47 12.69
N ILE A 36 3.31 -14.17 12.67
CA ILE A 36 1.97 -13.57 12.78
C ILE A 36 1.64 -13.54 14.27
N ILE A 37 1.33 -12.36 14.82
CA ILE A 37 0.91 -12.21 16.22
C ILE A 37 -0.49 -11.60 16.25
N LYS A 38 -1.43 -12.29 16.88
CA LYS A 38 -2.69 -11.72 17.35
C LYS A 38 -2.83 -12.04 18.85
N ASP A 39 -3.05 -11.02 19.66
CA ASP A 39 -3.37 -11.09 21.09
C ASP A 39 -2.40 -11.90 21.98
N GLY A 40 -1.11 -11.87 21.67
CA GLY A 40 -0.05 -12.30 22.61
C GLY A 40 -0.04 -13.80 22.96
N LYS A 41 -0.75 -14.66 22.21
CA LYS A 41 -0.69 -16.12 22.37
C LYS A 41 -0.38 -16.80 21.04
N ILE A 42 0.53 -17.79 21.10
CA ILE A 42 0.74 -18.77 20.03
C ILE A 42 -0.42 -19.77 20.13
N GLY A 43 -1.23 -19.92 19.09
CA GLY A 43 -2.34 -20.87 19.11
C GLY A 43 -2.69 -21.37 17.71
N PHE A 44 -2.77 -22.69 17.58
CA PHE A 44 -3.45 -23.38 16.49
C PHE A 44 -4.94 -23.52 16.85
N PRO A 45 -5.87 -23.62 15.87
CA PRO A 45 -7.27 -23.93 16.18
C PRO A 45 -7.36 -25.27 16.90
N VAL A 46 -8.08 -25.29 18.02
CA VAL A 46 -8.35 -26.51 18.79
C VAL A 46 -9.47 -27.29 18.09
N GLU A 47 -9.26 -28.59 17.94
CA GLU A 47 -10.22 -29.56 17.42
C GLU A 47 -11.48 -29.62 18.30
N GLY A 48 -12.66 -29.63 17.65
CA GLY A 48 -13.92 -30.03 18.28
C GLY A 48 -14.92 -28.91 18.57
N GLN A 49 -15.55 -28.35 17.54
CA GLN A 49 -16.95 -27.93 17.60
C GLN A 49 -17.61 -28.19 16.24
N GLU A 50 -18.58 -29.11 16.23
CA GLU A 50 -19.48 -29.36 15.10
C GLU A 50 -20.36 -28.13 14.84
N THR A 51 -20.25 -27.53 13.65
CA THR A 51 -21.34 -26.74 13.05
C THR A 51 -21.35 -26.91 11.53
N ILE A 52 -22.29 -27.77 11.10
CA ILE A 52 -23.14 -27.73 9.90
C ILE A 52 -22.82 -26.59 8.89
N TRP A 53 -22.24 -27.01 7.76
CA TRP A 53 -22.05 -26.33 6.47
C TRP A 53 -22.38 -24.82 6.37
N ASN A 54 -21.34 -23.99 6.53
CA ASN A 54 -21.23 -22.69 5.87
C ASN A 54 -19.76 -22.57 5.40
N GLU A 55 -19.53 -22.80 4.11
CA GLU A 55 -18.21 -23.02 3.49
C GLU A 55 -17.24 -21.84 3.71
N THR A 56 -16.50 -21.91 4.81
CA THR A 56 -15.20 -21.28 4.98
C THR A 56 -14.18 -22.31 4.51
N CYS A 57 -13.43 -21.99 3.46
CA CYS A 57 -12.33 -22.83 3.00
C CYS A 57 -11.20 -22.66 4.04
N PRO A 58 -10.93 -23.64 4.93
CA PRO A 58 -9.91 -23.53 5.97
C PRO A 58 -8.52 -23.87 5.42
N GLY A 59 -8.44 -24.19 4.12
CA GLY A 59 -7.19 -24.48 3.45
C GLY A 59 -6.43 -23.19 3.18
N PRO A 60 -5.09 -23.16 3.37
CA PRO A 60 -4.28 -22.03 2.95
C PRO A 60 -4.36 -21.84 1.43
N CYS A 61 -5.24 -20.95 0.98
CA CYS A 61 -5.30 -20.53 -0.40
C CYS A 61 -4.11 -19.61 -0.71
N HIS A 62 -3.38 -19.92 -1.79
CA HIS A 62 -2.36 -19.03 -2.30
C HIS A 62 -3.01 -17.84 -3.02
N GLY A 63 -3.24 -16.75 -2.29
CA GLY A 63 -3.69 -15.48 -2.85
C GLY A 63 -2.52 -14.73 -3.49
N LEU A 64 -2.55 -14.58 -4.82
CA LEU A 64 -1.57 -13.78 -5.57
C LEU A 64 -1.64 -12.27 -5.21
N LEU A 65 -2.74 -11.83 -4.60
CA LEU A 65 -3.03 -10.48 -4.09
C LEU A 65 -4.39 -10.50 -3.35
N LEU A 66 -4.40 -10.50 -2.01
CA LEU A 66 -5.48 -10.17 -1.02
C LEU A 66 -5.30 -11.07 0.24
N ALA A 67 -5.73 -10.73 1.46
CA ALA A 67 -6.88 -9.90 1.85
C ALA A 67 -6.80 -9.19 3.23
N HIS A 68 -7.63 -8.15 3.34
CA HIS A 68 -8.34 -7.60 4.53
C HIS A 68 -7.85 -7.98 5.95
N MET A 69 -7.12 -7.08 6.63
CA MET A 69 -6.66 -7.27 8.01
C MET A 69 -7.78 -7.22 9.08
N LYS A 70 -8.98 -6.71 8.78
CA LYS A 70 -10.08 -6.61 9.77
C LYS A 70 -11.05 -7.80 9.67
N GLY A 71 -10.51 -9.00 9.91
CA GLY A 71 -11.27 -10.14 10.43
C GLY A 71 -12.03 -11.00 9.42
N GLY A 72 -11.32 -11.78 8.59
CA GLY A 72 -11.98 -12.87 7.87
C GLY A 72 -11.19 -13.60 6.78
N HIS A 73 -9.87 -13.44 6.70
CA HIS A 73 -9.07 -14.07 5.65
C HIS A 73 -7.80 -14.68 6.24
N GLU A 74 -7.51 -15.92 5.84
CA GLU A 74 -6.34 -16.72 6.26
C GLU A 74 -5.29 -16.83 5.14
N ASP A 75 -5.33 -15.88 4.19
CA ASP A 75 -4.48 -15.88 3.00
C ASP A 75 -2.99 -15.70 3.34
N VAL A 76 -2.13 -16.53 2.75
CA VAL A 76 -0.67 -16.35 2.83
C VAL A 76 -0.22 -15.29 1.81
N LEU A 77 0.21 -14.13 2.31
CA LEU A 77 0.64 -13.02 1.46
C LEU A 77 1.99 -13.31 0.78
N VAL A 78 1.96 -13.41 -0.54
CA VAL A 78 3.14 -13.63 -1.39
C VAL A 78 3.33 -12.52 -2.43
N PRO A 79 4.56 -12.28 -2.92
CA PRO A 79 4.80 -11.32 -3.99
C PRO A 79 4.14 -11.75 -5.30
N LEU A 80 3.56 -10.77 -6.01
CA LEU A 80 3.15 -10.97 -7.40
C LEU A 80 4.41 -11.21 -8.27
N LEU A 81 4.59 -12.46 -8.70
CA LEU A 81 5.71 -12.84 -9.57
C LEU A 81 5.42 -12.64 -11.05
N ALA A 82 4.15 -12.72 -11.46
CA ALA A 82 3.74 -12.56 -12.84
C ALA A 82 4.05 -11.15 -13.36
N GLY A 83 4.70 -11.06 -14.52
CA GLY A 83 5.03 -9.78 -15.16
C GLY A 83 6.21 -9.02 -14.54
N MET A 84 6.92 -9.57 -13.54
CA MET A 84 8.07 -8.88 -12.93
C MET A 84 9.20 -8.54 -13.92
N GLN A 85 9.40 -9.38 -14.94
CA GLN A 85 10.37 -9.14 -16.01
C GLN A 85 9.88 -8.13 -17.04
N LEU A 86 8.57 -8.08 -17.29
CA LEU A 86 7.94 -7.19 -18.28
C LEU A 86 7.70 -5.78 -17.73
N GLN A 87 7.60 -5.63 -16.42
CA GLN A 87 7.19 -4.39 -15.77
C GLN A 87 8.33 -3.41 -15.49
N GLY A 88 9.57 -3.70 -15.93
CA GLY A 88 10.73 -2.81 -15.80
C GLY A 88 10.94 -2.34 -14.36
N TRP A 89 11.67 -3.11 -13.54
CA TRP A 89 12.01 -2.65 -12.20
C TRP A 89 13.27 -1.78 -12.24
N GLY A 90 13.17 -0.55 -11.72
CA GLY A 90 14.29 0.37 -11.60
C GLY A 90 14.04 1.44 -10.55
N LEU A 91 15.11 2.04 -10.05
CA LEU A 91 15.00 3.29 -9.29
C LEU A 91 14.88 4.43 -10.29
N HIS A 92 13.89 5.29 -10.10
CA HIS A 92 13.69 6.47 -10.94
C HIS A 92 13.86 7.71 -10.10
N SER A 93 14.64 8.65 -10.62
CA SER A 93 14.97 9.86 -9.89
C SER A 93 14.88 11.08 -10.79
N TYR A 94 14.35 12.15 -10.23
CA TYR A 94 14.30 13.47 -10.85
C TYR A 94 14.89 14.50 -9.88
N PRO A 95 15.65 15.52 -10.34
CA PRO A 95 16.21 16.54 -9.45
C PRO A 95 15.13 17.15 -8.55
N TRP A 96 15.33 17.06 -7.23
CA TRP A 96 14.30 17.33 -6.22
C TRP A 96 13.75 18.76 -6.31
N GLU A 97 14.62 19.70 -6.64
CA GLU A 97 14.42 21.14 -6.71
C GLU A 97 13.70 21.54 -8.00
N LYS A 98 13.65 20.64 -8.99
CA LYS A 98 12.88 20.81 -10.24
C LYS A 98 11.50 20.14 -10.17
N LYS A 99 11.20 19.39 -9.11
CA LYS A 99 9.93 18.66 -9.00
C LYS A 99 8.75 19.63 -8.87
N ILE A 100 7.64 19.29 -9.51
CA ILE A 100 6.36 19.99 -9.38
C ILE A 100 5.83 19.77 -7.96
N ASP A 101 5.53 20.85 -7.24
CA ASP A 101 5.03 20.83 -5.86
C ASP A 101 3.53 20.47 -5.77
N LYS A 102 3.18 19.31 -6.34
CA LYS A 102 1.84 18.72 -6.32
C LYS A 102 1.90 17.21 -6.09
N ALA A 103 0.76 16.65 -5.68
CA ALA A 103 0.55 15.21 -5.65
C ALA A 103 -0.03 14.69 -6.97
N ILE A 104 0.55 13.62 -7.53
CA ILE A 104 0.09 13.05 -8.81
C ILE A 104 -0.61 11.69 -8.63
N PHE A 105 -1.71 11.50 -9.35
CA PHE A 105 -2.35 10.21 -9.59
C PHE A 105 -2.80 10.05 -11.05
N ARG A 106 -2.43 8.93 -11.67
CA ARG A 106 -3.03 8.41 -12.90
C ARG A 106 -3.28 6.92 -12.72
N GLY A 107 -4.51 6.49 -12.96
CA GLY A 107 -4.88 5.08 -12.85
C GLY A 107 -6.32 4.84 -13.24
N SER A 108 -6.68 3.59 -13.49
CA SER A 108 -8.08 3.23 -13.76
C SER A 108 -8.95 3.45 -12.52
N GLY A 109 -10.23 3.72 -12.75
CA GLY A 109 -11.25 3.84 -11.70
C GLY A 109 -11.64 2.50 -11.06
N PHE A 110 -10.77 1.48 -11.07
CA PHE A 110 -11.02 0.24 -10.35
C PHE A 110 -11.13 0.52 -8.87
N CYS A 111 -12.17 -0.04 -8.26
CA CYS A 111 -12.43 0.09 -6.85
C CYS A 111 -12.98 -1.20 -6.28
N HIS A 112 -12.93 -1.30 -4.96
CA HIS A 112 -13.67 -2.30 -4.24
C HIS A 112 -15.17 -2.21 -4.56
N ALA A 113 -15.74 -3.32 -5.03
CA ALA A 113 -17.17 -3.41 -5.31
C ALA A 113 -18.02 -3.37 -4.03
N LYS A 114 -17.45 -3.74 -2.88
CA LYS A 114 -18.12 -3.74 -1.57
C LYS A 114 -17.97 -2.39 -0.90
N ARG A 115 -19.06 -1.78 -0.41
CA ARG A 115 -18.98 -0.61 0.48
C ARG A 115 -18.26 -1.01 1.76
N PHE A 116 -16.98 -0.65 1.87
CA PHE A 116 -16.24 -0.87 3.11
C PHE A 116 -16.51 0.27 4.10
N SER A 117 -16.67 -0.08 5.37
CA SER A 117 -16.89 0.89 6.46
C SER A 117 -15.79 1.94 6.53
N TYR A 118 -14.52 1.56 6.32
CA TYR A 118 -13.39 2.50 6.34
C TYR A 118 -13.38 3.51 5.17
N THR A 119 -14.16 3.27 4.12
CA THR A 119 -14.29 4.20 2.99
C THR A 119 -15.59 5.00 3.00
N ASN A 120 -16.47 4.78 3.99
CA ASN A 120 -17.85 5.30 3.98
C ASN A 120 -18.56 5.05 2.64
N GLY A 121 -18.27 3.90 2.02
CA GLY A 121 -18.81 3.51 0.71
C GLY A 121 -18.27 4.30 -0.50
N ALA A 122 -17.30 5.19 -0.31
CA ALA A 122 -16.68 5.95 -1.40
C ALA A 122 -15.51 5.19 -2.02
N CYS A 123 -15.36 5.31 -3.33
CA CYS A 123 -14.16 4.85 -3.99
C CYS A 123 -13.08 5.94 -3.92
N SER A 124 -11.90 5.63 -3.38
CA SER A 124 -10.85 6.65 -3.18
C SER A 124 -10.36 7.27 -4.48
N ARG A 125 -10.22 6.47 -5.54
CA ARG A 125 -9.81 6.92 -6.87
C ARG A 125 -10.81 7.86 -7.52
N THR A 126 -12.09 7.49 -7.56
CA THR A 126 -13.11 8.34 -8.17
C THR A 126 -13.40 9.57 -7.33
N TYR A 127 -13.37 9.44 -5.99
CA TYR A 127 -13.54 10.55 -5.07
C TYR A 127 -12.49 11.64 -5.28
N LEU A 128 -11.20 11.27 -5.22
CA LEU A 128 -10.12 12.23 -5.40
C LEU A 128 -10.11 12.84 -6.80
N ALA A 129 -10.31 12.03 -7.83
CA ALA A 129 -10.38 12.54 -9.20
C ALA A 129 -11.57 13.51 -9.39
N ALA A 130 -12.73 13.21 -8.79
CA ALA A 130 -13.90 14.09 -8.84
C ALA A 130 -13.69 15.38 -8.03
N ARG A 131 -13.02 15.31 -6.88
CA ARG A 131 -12.65 16.50 -6.09
C ARG A 131 -11.73 17.42 -6.87
N VAL A 132 -10.67 16.88 -7.46
CA VAL A 132 -9.75 17.64 -8.31
C VAL A 132 -10.47 18.23 -9.53
N ALA A 133 -11.35 17.49 -10.19
CA ALA A 133 -12.08 18.02 -11.34
C ALA A 133 -13.02 19.20 -11.00
N ASN A 134 -13.65 19.18 -9.83
CA ASN A 134 -14.72 20.13 -9.47
C ASN A 134 -14.30 21.21 -8.47
N ASN A 135 -13.11 21.14 -7.88
CA ASN A 135 -12.65 22.11 -6.87
C ASN A 135 -11.30 22.74 -7.28
N PRO A 136 -11.25 24.07 -7.55
CA PRO A 136 -10.01 24.78 -7.87
C PRO A 136 -8.92 24.66 -6.81
N GLU A 137 -9.26 24.74 -5.52
CA GLU A 137 -8.31 24.60 -4.41
C GLU A 137 -7.59 23.25 -4.47
N TRP A 138 -8.33 22.17 -4.75
CA TRP A 138 -7.75 20.85 -4.89
C TRP A 138 -6.78 20.75 -6.07
N ARG A 139 -7.05 21.45 -7.19
CA ARG A 139 -6.18 21.49 -8.38
C ARG A 139 -4.85 22.20 -8.14
N GLU A 140 -4.78 23.08 -7.15
CA GLU A 140 -3.54 23.74 -6.76
C GLU A 140 -2.56 22.78 -6.10
N HIS A 141 -3.07 21.79 -5.36
CA HIS A 141 -2.26 20.85 -4.58
C HIS A 141 -2.12 19.46 -5.22
N ILE A 142 -3.11 19.05 -6.01
CA ILE A 142 -3.25 17.68 -6.48
C ILE A 142 -3.57 17.68 -7.97
N ASP A 143 -2.82 16.89 -8.72
CA ASP A 143 -3.10 16.52 -10.09
C ASP A 143 -3.53 15.04 -10.11
N ALA A 144 -4.83 14.77 -10.19
CA ALA A 144 -5.37 13.41 -10.20
C ALA A 144 -6.37 13.21 -11.34
N GLY A 145 -6.24 12.09 -12.04
CA GLY A 145 -7.13 11.74 -13.16
C GLY A 145 -7.28 10.24 -13.36
N LEU A 146 -8.43 9.84 -13.89
CA LEU A 146 -8.72 8.44 -14.21
C LEU A 146 -8.35 8.11 -15.66
N LEU A 147 -7.61 7.03 -15.86
CA LEU A 147 -7.34 6.47 -17.19
C LEU A 147 -8.55 5.62 -17.60
N ASN A 148 -9.15 5.93 -18.75
CA ASN A 148 -10.38 5.32 -19.27
C ASN A 148 -11.62 5.53 -18.37
N PRO A 149 -12.17 6.76 -18.29
CA PRO A 149 -13.36 7.06 -17.50
C PRO A 149 -14.66 6.50 -18.14
N GLY A 150 -14.59 5.56 -19.09
CA GLY A 150 -15.75 5.08 -19.86
C GLY A 150 -16.90 4.53 -19.01
N ARG A 151 -16.64 4.08 -17.78
CA ARG A 151 -17.66 3.69 -16.78
C ARG A 151 -18.17 4.84 -15.88
N PHE A 152 -17.53 6.00 -15.96
CA PHE A 152 -17.76 7.20 -15.15
C PHE A 152 -17.93 8.46 -16.02
N LYS A 153 -18.59 8.34 -17.18
CA LYS A 153 -18.79 9.43 -18.16
C LYS A 153 -19.43 10.70 -17.57
N SER A 154 -20.16 10.58 -16.46
CA SER A 154 -20.76 11.71 -15.73
C SER A 154 -19.73 12.57 -14.98
N LEU A 155 -18.51 12.07 -14.76
CA LEU A 155 -17.41 12.82 -14.17
C LEU A 155 -16.56 13.39 -15.32
N GLN A 156 -16.71 14.69 -15.59
CA GLN A 156 -15.88 15.40 -16.57
C GLN A 156 -14.46 15.56 -16.00
N PHE A 157 -13.53 14.71 -16.43
CA PHE A 157 -12.11 14.85 -16.09
C PHE A 157 -11.42 15.66 -17.20
N ASN A 158 -11.21 16.96 -16.97
CA ASN A 158 -10.36 17.74 -17.87
C ASN A 158 -8.89 17.35 -17.66
N GLY A 159 -8.20 16.91 -18.73
CA GLY A 159 -6.74 16.79 -18.75
C GLY A 159 -6.12 15.48 -18.23
N SER A 160 -6.85 14.36 -18.20
CA SER A 160 -6.30 13.07 -17.77
C SER A 160 -5.42 12.41 -18.86
N PHE A 161 -4.28 13.04 -19.19
CA PHE A 161 -3.25 12.39 -20.01
C PHE A 161 -2.61 11.24 -19.24
N PRO A 162 -2.29 10.12 -19.90
CA PRO A 162 -1.52 9.05 -19.27
C PRO A 162 -0.14 9.58 -18.85
N VAL A 163 0.21 9.35 -17.59
CA VAL A 163 1.54 9.60 -17.04
C VAL A 163 2.04 8.25 -16.55
N SER A 164 3.25 7.87 -16.97
CA SER A 164 3.88 6.63 -16.50
C SER A 164 4.17 6.72 -15.00
N VAL A 165 4.43 5.57 -14.36
CA VAL A 165 4.81 5.60 -12.93
C VAL A 165 6.17 6.27 -12.77
N GLU A 166 7.04 6.08 -13.74
CA GLU A 166 8.39 6.62 -13.83
C GLU A 166 8.34 8.15 -14.00
N ASP A 167 7.49 8.66 -14.89
CA ASP A 167 7.30 10.11 -15.08
C ASP A 167 6.63 10.78 -13.88
N SER A 168 5.94 10.01 -13.03
CA SER A 168 5.43 10.54 -11.76
C SER A 168 6.56 11.01 -10.83
N ALA A 169 7.83 10.65 -11.10
CA ALA A 169 9.00 11.20 -10.41
C ALA A 169 9.17 12.71 -10.63
N HIS A 170 8.56 13.32 -11.65
CA HIS A 170 8.58 14.79 -11.82
C HIS A 170 7.78 15.53 -10.74
N PHE A 171 6.96 14.84 -9.95
CA PHE A 171 6.15 15.42 -8.89
C PHE A 171 6.77 15.18 -7.53
N ARG A 172 6.60 16.13 -6.60
CA ARG A 172 7.07 15.97 -5.21
C ARG A 172 6.34 14.87 -4.47
N PHE A 173 5.05 14.71 -4.73
CA PHE A 173 4.22 13.73 -4.05
C PHE A 173 3.57 12.77 -5.06
N THR A 174 3.45 11.49 -4.70
CA THR A 174 2.73 10.49 -5.50
C THR A 174 1.67 9.79 -4.66
N LEU A 175 0.48 9.57 -5.23
CA LEU A 175 -0.65 9.02 -4.48
C LEU A 175 -0.77 7.51 -4.64
N ASN A 176 -0.71 6.77 -3.54
CA ASN A 176 -1.09 5.36 -3.52
C ASN A 176 -2.54 5.21 -3.08
N LEU A 177 -3.40 4.84 -4.03
CA LEU A 177 -4.82 4.60 -3.84
C LEU A 177 -5.15 3.14 -4.13
N ASP A 178 -5.90 2.53 -3.24
CA ASP A 178 -6.35 1.15 -3.41
C ASP A 178 -7.23 0.99 -4.65
N GLY A 179 -7.22 -0.22 -5.20
CA GLY A 179 -8.10 -0.63 -6.29
C GLY A 179 -9.23 -1.49 -5.77
N ILE A 180 -9.39 -2.68 -6.34
CA ILE A 180 -10.20 -3.75 -5.72
C ILE A 180 -9.59 -4.16 -4.36
N THR A 181 -8.27 -4.03 -4.26
CA THR A 181 -7.40 -4.53 -3.19
C THR A 181 -6.25 -3.54 -2.95
N ALA A 182 -5.26 -3.91 -2.14
CA ALA A 182 -4.02 -3.15 -2.02
C ALA A 182 -3.40 -2.91 -3.40
N SER A 183 -3.00 -1.67 -3.68
CA SER A 183 -2.46 -1.34 -5.00
C SER A 183 -1.02 -1.83 -5.16
N SER A 184 -0.82 -2.74 -6.11
CA SER A 184 0.51 -3.20 -6.56
C SER A 184 1.45 -2.06 -7.02
N ARG A 185 0.88 -0.88 -7.31
CA ARG A 185 1.61 0.33 -7.72
C ARG A 185 2.48 0.89 -6.60
N LEU A 186 2.15 0.65 -5.32
CA LEU A 186 2.91 1.19 -4.18
C LEU A 186 4.40 0.84 -4.28
N SER A 187 4.71 -0.40 -4.67
CA SER A 187 6.10 -0.87 -4.79
C SER A 187 6.91 -0.07 -5.81
N LYS A 188 6.28 0.37 -6.92
CA LYS A 188 6.90 1.20 -7.94
C LYS A 188 6.96 2.68 -7.51
N LEU A 189 5.93 3.18 -6.83
CA LEU A 189 5.93 4.54 -6.28
C LEU A 189 7.05 4.75 -5.26
N LEU A 190 7.27 3.75 -4.40
CA LEU A 190 8.38 3.77 -3.44
C LEU A 190 9.74 3.79 -4.14
N ALA A 191 9.88 3.21 -5.34
CA ALA A 191 11.14 3.23 -6.10
C ALA A 191 11.45 4.60 -6.74
N LEU A 192 10.53 5.57 -6.66
CA LEU A 192 10.74 6.94 -7.08
C LEU A 192 11.42 7.75 -5.97
N ASN A 193 12.16 8.80 -6.30
CA ASN A 193 12.64 9.77 -5.31
C ASN A 193 11.59 10.86 -4.97
N SER A 194 10.33 10.46 -4.84
CA SER A 194 9.19 11.32 -4.50
C SER A 194 8.52 10.85 -3.22
N VAL A 195 7.86 11.74 -2.49
CA VAL A 195 7.16 11.38 -1.25
C VAL A 195 5.88 10.63 -1.60
N VAL A 196 5.77 9.39 -1.14
CA VAL A 196 4.55 8.61 -1.32
C VAL A 196 3.52 9.05 -0.28
N LEU A 197 2.34 9.46 -0.73
CA LEU A 197 1.13 9.62 0.08
C LEU A 197 0.36 8.30 0.00
N LYS A 198 0.30 7.55 1.10
CA LYS A 198 -0.36 6.25 1.15
C LYS A 198 -1.70 6.35 1.85
N GLN A 199 -2.76 5.95 1.15
CA GLN A 199 -4.09 5.84 1.72
C GLN A 199 -4.09 4.86 2.91
N ALA A 200 -4.68 5.26 4.01
CA ALA A 200 -5.02 4.41 5.13
C ALA A 200 -6.09 3.40 4.70
N SER A 201 -5.77 2.12 4.85
CA SER A 201 -6.60 1.03 4.35
C SER A 201 -6.27 -0.26 5.09
N PRO A 202 -7.27 -1.14 5.32
CA PRO A 202 -7.04 -2.49 5.83
C PRO A 202 -6.45 -3.44 4.79
N HIS A 203 -6.34 -3.04 3.52
CA HIS A 203 -5.66 -3.86 2.52
C HIS A 203 -4.14 -3.76 2.69
N VAL A 204 -3.50 -4.92 2.63
CA VAL A 204 -2.06 -5.08 2.84
C VAL A 204 -1.44 -5.92 1.73
N GLU A 205 -0.16 -5.66 1.46
CA GLU A 205 0.71 -6.59 0.75
C GLU A 205 1.78 -7.14 1.70
N TRP A 206 2.45 -8.21 1.27
CA TRP A 206 3.47 -8.96 2.01
C TRP A 206 4.58 -8.10 2.66
N TYR A 207 4.89 -6.91 2.10
CA TYR A 207 5.93 -6.01 2.61
C TYR A 207 5.40 -4.87 3.49
N TYR A 208 4.08 -4.64 3.56
CA TYR A 208 3.51 -3.45 4.22
C TYR A 208 3.85 -3.39 5.72
N ARG A 209 4.00 -4.56 6.37
CA ARG A 209 4.40 -4.63 7.80
C ARG A 209 5.77 -4.00 8.09
N SER A 210 6.62 -3.85 7.08
CA SER A 210 7.94 -3.23 7.20
C SER A 210 7.94 -1.78 6.72
N LEU A 211 6.81 -1.28 6.21
CA LEU A 211 6.65 0.13 5.87
C LEU A 211 6.22 0.92 7.10
N LEU A 212 6.96 2.00 7.38
CA LEU A 212 6.73 2.83 8.55
C LEU A 212 6.15 4.19 8.10
N PRO A 213 4.99 4.60 8.64
CA PRO A 213 4.43 5.92 8.36
C PRO A 213 5.37 7.01 8.85
N ASN A 214 5.41 8.14 8.13
CA ASN A 214 6.30 9.28 8.35
C ASN A 214 7.80 8.99 8.20
N VAL A 215 8.18 7.74 7.90
CA VAL A 215 9.58 7.34 7.61
C VAL A 215 9.74 7.00 6.14
N HIS A 216 8.90 6.10 5.60
CA HIS A 216 8.94 5.65 4.21
C HIS A 216 7.89 6.33 3.33
N TYR A 217 6.80 6.82 3.93
CA TYR A 217 5.66 7.42 3.24
C TYR A 217 4.90 8.34 4.21
N LEU A 218 3.99 9.15 3.70
CA LEU A 218 3.05 9.94 4.49
C LEU A 218 1.65 9.32 4.45
N PRO A 219 1.05 8.96 5.59
CA PRO A 219 -0.32 8.47 5.62
C PRO A 219 -1.32 9.62 5.37
N PHE A 220 -2.46 9.27 4.79
CA PHE A 220 -3.66 10.11 4.71
C PHE A 220 -4.88 9.21 4.67
N TRP A 221 -6.08 9.78 4.78
CA TRP A 221 -7.35 9.07 4.99
C TRP A 221 -7.50 8.48 6.39
N ASP A 222 -6.76 9.02 7.38
CA ASP A 222 -6.85 8.61 8.79
C ASP A 222 -7.91 9.41 9.54
N HIS A 223 -8.12 10.68 9.17
CA HIS A 223 -9.03 11.60 9.87
C HIS A 223 -10.21 12.05 9.01
N GLY A 224 -10.34 11.50 7.81
CA GLY A 224 -11.40 11.81 6.87
C GLY A 224 -10.93 11.72 5.43
N ARG A 225 -11.87 11.79 4.47
CA ARG A 225 -11.57 11.65 3.03
C ARG A 225 -10.81 12.85 2.44
N ASP A 226 -10.84 13.98 3.15
CA ASP A 226 -10.29 15.26 2.71
C ASP A 226 -9.04 15.67 3.50
N ASP A 227 -8.56 14.83 4.42
CA ASP A 227 -7.39 15.12 5.26
C ASP A 227 -6.08 15.26 4.46
N ILE A 228 -6.05 14.79 3.21
CA ILE A 228 -4.93 14.92 2.29
C ILE A 228 -4.50 16.39 2.09
N LEU A 229 -5.43 17.33 2.03
CA LEU A 229 -5.08 18.75 1.91
C LEU A 229 -4.35 19.24 3.17
N CYS A 230 -4.85 18.86 4.34
CA CYS A 230 -4.19 19.13 5.62
C CYS A 230 -2.78 18.53 5.66
N VAL A 231 -2.61 17.27 5.23
CA VAL A 231 -1.29 16.63 5.14
C VAL A 231 -0.37 17.44 4.21
N LEU A 232 -0.83 17.82 3.01
CA LEU A 232 -0.04 18.59 2.06
C LEU A 232 0.34 19.98 2.60
N GLU A 233 -0.60 20.70 3.21
CA GLU A 233 -0.37 22.02 3.80
C GLU A 233 0.58 21.99 4.98
N GLN A 234 0.37 21.08 5.94
CA GLN A 234 1.25 20.93 7.09
C GLN A 234 2.68 20.61 6.64
N ARG A 235 2.81 19.79 5.59
CA ARG A 235 4.12 19.39 5.06
C ARG A 235 4.85 20.53 4.34
N LYS A 236 4.13 21.46 3.71
CA LYS A 236 4.72 22.72 3.20
C LYS A 236 5.35 23.59 4.29
N ARG A 237 4.93 23.44 5.55
CA ARG A 237 5.50 24.21 6.69
C ARG A 237 6.77 23.58 7.26
N HIS A 238 7.15 22.37 6.84
CA HIS A 238 8.37 21.71 7.31
C HIS A 238 9.55 21.97 6.36
N PRO A 239 10.80 21.92 6.87
CA PRO A 239 11.99 22.00 6.02
C PRO A 239 11.99 20.93 4.94
N ASP A 240 12.27 21.34 3.70
CA ASP A 240 12.25 20.48 2.51
C ASP A 240 13.17 19.25 2.64
N LYS A 241 14.25 19.38 3.44
CA LYS A 241 15.16 18.28 3.81
C LYS A 241 14.44 17.08 4.45
N ILE A 242 13.36 17.31 5.20
CA ILE A 242 12.60 16.24 5.86
C ILE A 242 11.81 15.45 4.83
N LEU A 243 11.13 16.13 3.91
CA LEU A 243 10.38 15.50 2.81
C LEU A 243 11.31 14.71 1.90
N LYS A 244 12.45 15.30 1.54
CA LYS A 244 13.51 14.63 0.77
C LYS A 244 14.01 13.38 1.47
N LYS A 245 14.18 13.41 2.80
CA LYS A 245 14.58 12.25 3.59
C LYS A 245 13.54 11.14 3.58
N ILE A 246 12.25 11.47 3.70
CA ILE A 246 11.16 10.48 3.62
C ILE A 246 11.15 9.80 2.24
N ALA A 247 11.25 10.59 1.16
CA ALA A 247 11.33 10.06 -0.20
C ALA A 247 12.55 9.13 -0.39
N GLN A 248 13.72 9.54 0.09
CA GLN A 248 14.94 8.72 0.05
C GLN A 248 14.81 7.42 0.84
N ASN A 249 14.20 7.45 2.02
CA ASN A 249 13.99 6.26 2.83
C ASN A 249 13.03 5.28 2.13
N GLY A 250 11.94 5.79 1.51
CA GLY A 250 11.02 4.97 0.71
C GLY A 250 11.73 4.30 -0.49
N GLN A 251 12.59 5.04 -1.18
CA GLN A 251 13.39 4.54 -2.30
C GLN A 251 14.44 3.52 -1.87
N ALA A 252 15.12 3.74 -0.75
CA ALA A 252 16.02 2.77 -0.16
C ALA A 252 15.28 1.48 0.22
N PHE A 253 14.10 1.59 0.82
CA PHE A 253 13.25 0.44 1.12
C PHE A 253 12.91 -0.35 -0.16
N ALA A 254 12.49 0.33 -1.22
CA ALA A 254 12.20 -0.32 -2.50
C ALA A 254 13.43 -1.03 -3.08
N TYR A 255 14.60 -0.38 -3.04
CA TYR A 255 15.85 -0.94 -3.51
C TYR A 255 16.24 -2.24 -2.78
N HIS A 256 16.18 -2.23 -1.46
CA HIS A 256 16.62 -3.37 -0.65
C HIS A 256 15.61 -4.51 -0.64
N TYR A 257 14.32 -4.20 -0.54
CA TYR A 257 13.30 -5.21 -0.23
C TYR A 257 12.35 -5.50 -1.38
N LEU A 258 12.20 -4.62 -2.37
CA LEU A 258 11.18 -4.75 -3.42
C LEU A 258 11.75 -5.08 -4.80
N ARG A 259 13.08 -5.18 -4.94
CA ARG A 259 13.72 -5.62 -6.19
C ARG A 259 13.36 -7.07 -6.55
N PRO A 260 13.44 -7.47 -7.84
CA PRO A 260 13.07 -8.81 -8.26
C PRO A 260 13.76 -9.93 -7.49
N ALA A 261 15.06 -9.77 -7.16
CA ALA A 261 15.78 -10.74 -6.35
C ALA A 261 15.21 -10.89 -4.92
N ALA A 262 14.86 -9.77 -4.27
CA ALA A 262 14.28 -9.78 -2.93
C ALA A 262 12.87 -10.39 -2.92
N ARG A 263 12.06 -10.12 -3.95
CA ARG A 263 10.74 -10.75 -4.15
C ARG A 263 10.86 -12.26 -4.31
N ARG A 264 11.76 -12.72 -5.18
CA ARG A 264 12.02 -14.17 -5.37
C ARG A 264 12.48 -14.82 -4.07
N GLN A 265 13.40 -14.17 -3.34
CA GLN A 265 13.87 -14.67 -2.06
C GLN A 265 12.72 -14.80 -1.05
N TYR A 266 11.89 -13.77 -0.90
CA TYR A 266 10.71 -13.85 -0.02
C TYR A 266 9.80 -15.01 -0.42
N PHE A 267 9.55 -15.20 -1.71
CA PHE A 267 8.69 -16.28 -2.20
C PHE A 267 9.26 -17.67 -1.90
N ILE A 268 10.57 -17.86 -2.12
CA ILE A 268 11.26 -19.13 -1.78
C ILE A 268 11.16 -19.41 -0.29
N GLU A 269 11.44 -18.43 0.56
CA GLU A 269 11.37 -18.61 2.02
C GLU A 269 9.92 -18.85 2.50
N ALA A 270 8.94 -18.18 1.89
CA ALA A 270 7.53 -18.43 2.18
C ALA A 270 7.10 -19.86 1.82
N LEU A 271 7.54 -20.38 0.65
CA LEU A 271 7.26 -21.76 0.24
C LEU A 271 7.96 -22.79 1.14
N LYS A 272 9.19 -22.52 1.58
CA LYS A 272 9.89 -23.39 2.54
C LYS A 272 9.15 -23.47 3.86
N GLU A 273 8.83 -22.33 4.47
CA GLU A 273 8.11 -22.31 5.76
C GLU A 273 6.70 -22.91 5.60
N TYR A 274 6.04 -22.71 4.46
CA TYR A 274 4.76 -23.35 4.16
C TYR A 274 4.87 -24.87 4.09
N ARG A 275 5.91 -25.42 3.44
CA ARG A 275 6.16 -26.87 3.38
C ARG A 275 6.33 -27.47 4.77
N GLU A 276 7.03 -26.79 5.68
CA GLU A 276 7.24 -27.30 7.05
C GLU A 276 5.93 -27.49 7.84
N LEU A 277 4.82 -26.88 7.42
CA LEU A 277 3.51 -27.08 8.05
C LEU A 277 2.93 -28.49 7.82
N PHE A 278 3.43 -29.23 6.84
CA PHE A 278 2.92 -30.56 6.46
C PHE A 278 3.82 -31.73 6.91
N GLY A 279 4.97 -31.46 7.54
CA GLY A 279 5.93 -32.51 7.90
C GLY A 279 6.43 -33.32 6.70
N SER A 280 6.64 -34.63 6.87
CA SER A 280 7.06 -35.56 5.80
C SER A 280 5.92 -36.06 4.91
N ASP A 281 4.66 -35.81 5.27
CA ASP A 281 3.47 -36.34 4.60
C ASP A 281 3.37 -35.87 3.13
N MET A 282 3.80 -34.63 2.86
CA MET A 282 3.87 -34.10 1.49
C MET A 282 4.91 -34.82 0.62
N ASP A 283 6.02 -35.28 1.19
CA ASP A 283 7.04 -36.02 0.44
C ASP A 283 6.53 -37.42 0.06
N ASP A 284 5.78 -38.06 0.97
CA ASP A 284 5.09 -39.33 0.72
C ASP A 284 4.00 -39.17 -0.35
N TYR A 285 3.17 -38.12 -0.27
CA TYR A 285 2.16 -37.80 -1.26
C TYR A 285 2.74 -37.57 -2.66
N ILE A 286 3.79 -36.75 -2.79
CA ILE A 286 4.48 -36.48 -4.06
C ILE A 286 5.09 -37.77 -4.62
N THR A 287 5.72 -38.57 -3.78
CA THR A 287 6.34 -39.83 -4.20
C THR A 287 5.32 -40.80 -4.76
N GLN A 288 4.12 -40.86 -4.18
CA GLN A 288 3.03 -41.74 -4.62
C GLN A 288 2.30 -41.25 -5.88
N HIS A 289 2.22 -39.94 -6.13
CA HIS A 289 1.31 -39.38 -7.15
C HIS A 289 1.98 -38.60 -8.28
N VAL A 290 3.24 -38.17 -8.14
CA VAL A 290 3.96 -37.37 -9.15
C VAL A 290 5.02 -38.19 -9.90
N ARG A 291 5.46 -39.33 -9.32
CA ARG A 291 6.28 -40.31 -10.04
C ARG A 291 5.38 -41.30 -10.80
N ALA A 292 4.89 -40.87 -11.95
CA ALA A 292 4.43 -41.74 -13.04
C ALA A 292 5.04 -41.25 -14.35
#